data_AF-A0A1E5IWE8-F1
#
_entry.id   AF-A0A1E5IWE8-F1
#
_cell.length_a   1.000
_cell.length_b   1.000
_cell.length_c   1.000
_cell.angle_alpha   90.00
_cell.angle_beta   90.00
_cell.angle_gamma   90.00
#
_symmetry.space_group_name_H-M   'P 1'
#
loop_
_entity.id
_entity.type
_entity.pdbx_description
1 polymer ?
#
loop_
_entity_poly.entity_id
_entity_poly.type
_entity_poly.pdbx_seq_one_letter_code
_entity_poly.pdbx_strand_id
1 'polypeptide(L)'
;MKNIFDAICAKGLPARDIKNANKVNLLALMWAGSLVLTTYLLKLTPVPATWLIATLFILHSSIGILMTLAFKRFLTQLDEMERKIQLDALALAVGVTIVGFSSYSVLDIANILPDLKASYLIVTLAITYMVGIISGRVRYG
;
A
#
# COMPACT_ATOMS: atom_id res chain seq x y z
N MET A 1 -17.68 -21.76 9.94
CA MET A 1 -16.81 -21.41 8.80
C MET A 1 -17.06 -19.94 8.51
N LYS A 2 -16.15 -19.03 8.87
CA LYS A 2 -16.30 -17.63 8.43
C LYS A 2 -16.19 -17.60 6.91
N ASN A 3 -17.15 -16.96 6.27
CA ASN A 3 -17.15 -16.85 4.81
C ASN A 3 -16.02 -15.90 4.39
N ILE A 4 -15.48 -16.04 3.18
CA ILE A 4 -14.48 -15.10 2.62
C ILE A 4 -14.96 -13.65 2.75
N PHE A 5 -16.27 -13.44 2.63
CA PHE A 5 -16.91 -12.14 2.85
C PHE A 5 -16.65 -11.57 4.25
N ASP A 6 -16.66 -12.39 5.29
CA ASP A 6 -16.40 -11.95 6.66
C ASP A 6 -14.93 -11.58 6.87
N ALA A 7 -14.01 -12.28 6.21
CA ALA A 7 -12.57 -11.97 6.21
C ALA A 7 -12.27 -10.63 5.49
N ILE A 8 -12.95 -10.38 4.37
CA ILE A 8 -12.88 -9.11 3.63
C ILE A 8 -13.44 -7.96 4.47
N CYS A 9 -14.61 -8.15 5.07
CA CYS A 9 -15.26 -7.15 5.91
C CYS A 9 -14.63 -7.00 7.30
N ALA A 10 -13.57 -7.76 7.61
CA ALA A 10 -12.88 -7.77 8.89
C ALA A 10 -13.85 -7.96 10.09
N LYS A 11 -14.89 -8.76 9.91
CA LYS A 11 -15.92 -9.01 10.93
C LYS A 11 -15.30 -9.74 12.12
N GLY A 12 -15.53 -9.20 13.31
CA GLY A 12 -15.01 -9.74 14.57
C GLY A 12 -13.78 -9.04 15.11
N LEU A 13 -13.21 -8.05 14.39
CA LEU A 13 -12.17 -7.20 14.94
C LEU A 13 -12.73 -6.23 16.00
N PRO A 14 -11.97 -5.90 17.05
CA PRO A 14 -12.35 -4.88 18.01
C PRO A 14 -12.61 -3.52 17.34
N ALA A 15 -13.60 -2.77 17.84
CA ALA A 15 -13.94 -1.44 17.29
C ALA A 15 -12.73 -0.46 17.29
N ARG A 16 -11.82 -0.61 18.26
CA ARG A 16 -10.56 0.14 18.33
C ARG A 16 -9.70 -0.09 17.09
N ASP A 17 -9.56 -1.35 16.68
CA ASP A 17 -8.66 -1.74 15.61
C ASP A 17 -9.23 -1.35 14.25
N ILE A 18 -10.56 -1.43 14.10
CA ILE A 18 -11.29 -0.89 12.94
C ILE A 18 -11.08 0.63 12.85
N LYS A 19 -11.21 1.36 13.96
CA LYS A 19 -10.99 2.82 13.98
C LYS A 19 -9.56 3.19 13.56
N ASN A 20 -8.57 2.45 14.06
CA ASN A 20 -7.17 2.65 13.69
C ASN A 20 -6.91 2.31 12.22
N ALA A 21 -7.46 1.20 11.72
CA ALA A 21 -7.39 0.82 10.32
C ALA A 21 -8.02 1.89 9.41
N ASN A 22 -9.19 2.42 9.78
CA ASN A 22 -9.85 3.49 9.02
C ASN A 22 -9.01 4.77 8.98
N LYS A 23 -8.28 5.10 10.05
CA LYS A 23 -7.33 6.22 10.04
C LYS A 23 -6.19 5.99 9.04
N VAL A 24 -5.63 4.78 8.99
CA VAL A 24 -4.60 4.42 8.01
C VAL A 24 -5.18 4.50 6.60
N ASN A 25 -6.36 3.92 6.37
CA ASN A 25 -7.03 3.92 5.07
C ASN A 25 -7.31 5.34 4.58
N LEU A 26 -7.79 6.22 5.46
CA LEU A 26 -8.00 7.63 5.13
C LEU A 26 -6.68 8.31 4.73
N LEU A 27 -5.61 8.10 5.49
CA LEU A 27 -4.28 8.64 5.15
C LEU A 27 -3.74 8.07 3.84
N ALA A 28 -3.99 6.79 3.55
CA ALA A 28 -3.62 6.15 2.28
C ALA A 28 -4.40 6.73 1.10
N LEU A 29 -5.71 6.97 1.27
CA LEU A 29 -6.54 7.64 0.26
C LEU A 29 -6.09 9.09 0.03
N MET A 30 -5.79 9.84 1.08
CA MET A 30 -5.24 11.19 0.96
C MET A 30 -3.86 11.19 0.28
N TRP A 31 -3.01 10.22 0.60
CA TRP A 31 -1.71 10.06 -0.04
C TRP A 31 -1.86 9.75 -1.54
N ALA A 32 -2.68 8.77 -1.91
CA ALA A 32 -2.96 8.43 -3.30
C ALA A 32 -3.61 9.60 -4.06
N GLY A 33 -4.59 10.28 -3.44
CA GLY A 33 -5.22 11.48 -4.00
C GLY A 33 -4.21 12.61 -4.20
N SER A 34 -3.29 12.81 -3.25
CA SER A 34 -2.23 13.81 -3.40
C SER A 34 -1.30 13.49 -4.57
N LEU A 35 -0.99 12.22 -4.84
CA LEU A 35 -0.18 11.81 -6.01
C LEU A 35 -0.89 12.17 -7.32
N VAL A 36 -2.19 11.85 -7.43
CA VAL A 36 -2.99 12.18 -8.62
C VAL A 36 -3.02 13.70 -8.81
N LEU A 37 -3.30 14.45 -7.74
CA LEU A 37 -3.35 15.90 -7.78
C LEU A 37 -2.01 16.53 -8.17
N THR A 38 -0.91 16.13 -7.55
CA THR A 38 0.43 16.68 -7.83
C THR A 38 0.85 16.37 -9.27
N THR A 39 0.62 15.14 -9.73
CA THR A 39 0.94 14.73 -11.11
C THR A 39 0.09 15.50 -12.12
N TYR A 40 -1.20 15.70 -11.83
CA TYR A 40 -2.11 16.45 -12.70
C TYR A 40 -1.70 17.93 -12.79
N LEU A 41 -1.44 18.58 -11.65
CA LEU A 41 -1.02 20.00 -11.61
C LEU A 41 0.29 20.23 -12.37
N LEU A 42 1.28 19.34 -12.20
CA LEU A 42 2.55 19.45 -12.92
C LEU A 42 2.39 19.24 -14.42
N LYS A 43 1.49 18.35 -14.86
CA LYS A 43 1.18 18.17 -16.28
C LYS A 43 0.48 19.37 -16.92
N LEU A 44 -0.38 20.06 -16.17
CA LEU A 44 -1.07 21.26 -16.65
C LEU A 44 -0.15 22.50 -16.73
N THR A 45 1.04 22.44 -16.13
CA THR A 45 1.96 23.59 -16.05
C THR A 45 3.21 23.29 -16.89
N PRO A 46 3.35 23.81 -18.12
CA PRO A 46 4.44 23.46 -19.03
C PRO A 46 5.85 23.78 -18.51
N VAL A 47 5.98 24.78 -17.63
CA VAL A 47 7.23 25.15 -16.95
C VAL A 47 6.90 25.46 -15.48
N PRO A 48 6.77 24.44 -14.62
CA PRO A 48 6.40 24.66 -13.23
C PRO A 48 7.55 25.33 -12.47
N ALA A 49 7.24 26.38 -11.71
CA ALA A 49 8.23 27.06 -10.88
C ALA A 49 8.79 26.12 -9.81
N THR A 50 10.08 26.22 -9.50
CA THR A 50 10.76 25.34 -8.53
C THR A 50 10.08 25.31 -7.16
N TRP A 51 9.57 26.45 -6.69
CA TRP A 51 8.87 26.53 -5.41
C TRP A 51 7.57 25.70 -5.42
N LEU A 52 6.84 25.66 -6.53
CA LEU A 52 5.62 24.87 -6.67
C LEU A 52 5.94 23.37 -6.60
N ILE A 53 6.97 22.93 -7.32
CA ILE A 53 7.43 21.53 -7.29
C ILE A 53 7.83 21.14 -5.86
N ALA A 54 8.62 22.00 -5.19
CA ALA A 54 9.06 21.77 -3.81
C ALA A 54 7.87 21.64 -2.85
N THR A 55 6.89 22.55 -2.94
CA THR A 55 5.68 22.50 -2.11
C THR A 55 4.88 21.21 -2.36
N LEU A 56 4.65 20.85 -3.63
CA LEU A 56 3.92 19.63 -3.99
C LEU A 56 4.63 18.37 -3.50
N PHE A 57 5.96 18.30 -3.66
CA PHE A 57 6.78 17.20 -3.18
C PHE A 57 6.73 17.07 -1.66
N ILE A 58 6.90 18.18 -0.92
CA ILE A 58 6.88 18.19 0.54
C ILE A 58 5.50 17.74 1.04
N LEU A 59 4.42 18.30 0.50
CA LEU A 59 3.06 17.93 0.90
C LEU A 59 2.78 16.44 0.66
N HIS A 60 3.08 15.94 -0.55
CA HIS A 60 2.90 14.53 -0.88
C HIS A 60 3.69 13.61 0.06
N SER A 61 4.97 13.93 0.27
CA SER A 61 5.88 13.15 1.12
C SER A 61 5.44 13.19 2.59
N SER A 62 5.01 14.34 3.10
CA SER A 62 4.51 14.49 4.46
C SER A 62 3.28 13.62 4.72
N ILE A 63 2.32 13.56 3.78
CA ILE A 63 1.16 12.68 3.90
C ILE A 63 1.60 11.21 3.91
N GLY A 64 2.56 10.84 3.06
CA GLY A 64 3.14 9.49 3.03
C GLY A 64 3.86 9.10 4.34
N ILE A 65 4.60 10.02 4.95
CA ILE A 65 5.24 9.81 6.25
C ILE A 65 4.17 9.63 7.35
N LEU A 66 3.16 10.49 7.38
CA LEU A 66 2.06 10.40 8.35
C LEU A 66 1.29 9.07 8.21
N MET A 67 1.01 8.65 6.97
CA MET A 67 0.43 7.34 6.66
C MET A 67 1.29 6.20 7.21
N THR A 68 2.61 6.25 6.98
CA THR A 68 3.56 5.23 7.43
C THR A 68 3.62 5.13 8.95
N LEU A 69 3.67 6.27 9.66
CA LEU A 69 3.66 6.31 11.12
C LEU A 69 2.33 5.80 11.70
N ALA A 70 1.20 6.16 11.07
CA ALA A 70 -0.10 5.66 11.45
C ALA A 70 -0.22 4.14 11.23
N PHE A 71 0.31 3.62 10.12
CA PHE A 71 0.33 2.19 9.83
C PHE A 71 1.18 1.41 10.82
N LYS A 72 2.40 1.90 11.12
CA LYS A 72 3.24 1.32 12.17
C LYS A 72 2.51 1.26 13.52
N ARG A 73 1.87 2.37 13.91
CA ARG A 73 1.09 2.42 15.16
C ARG A 73 -0.08 1.43 15.13
N PHE A 74 -0.81 1.36 14.03
CA PHE A 74 -1.89 0.38 13.83
C PHE A 74 -1.37 -1.05 14.06
N LEU A 75 -0.29 -1.46 13.39
CA LEU A 75 0.29 -2.79 13.55
C LEU A 75 0.68 -3.12 14.99
N THR A 76 1.22 -2.16 15.74
CA THR A 76 1.61 -2.38 17.15
C THR A 76 0.43 -2.48 18.11
N GLN A 77 -0.75 -1.98 17.72
CA GLN A 77 -1.94 -1.96 18.56
C GLN A 77 -2.89 -3.13 18.29
N LEU A 78 -2.68 -3.89 17.22
CA LEU A 78 -3.41 -5.11 16.92
C LEU A 78 -3.16 -6.18 18.00
N ASP A 79 -4.12 -7.08 18.15
CA ASP A 79 -3.90 -8.33 18.87
C ASP A 79 -2.80 -9.18 18.20
N GLU A 80 -2.28 -10.16 18.94
CA GLU A 80 -1.15 -10.97 18.47
C GLU A 80 -1.45 -11.75 17.19
N MET A 81 -2.69 -12.23 17.03
CA MET A 81 -3.10 -13.04 15.89
C MET A 81 -3.22 -12.19 14.63
N GLU A 82 -3.96 -11.09 14.68
CA GLU A 82 -4.12 -10.19 13.53
C GLU A 82 -2.76 -9.54 13.19
N ARG A 83 -1.93 -9.16 14.18
CA ARG A 83 -0.57 -8.67 13.92
C ARG A 83 0.28 -9.70 13.17
N LYS A 84 0.20 -10.98 13.55
CA LYS A 84 0.89 -12.06 12.83
C LYS A 84 0.39 -12.18 11.39
N ILE A 85 -0.93 -12.16 11.17
CA ILE A 85 -1.53 -12.21 9.82
C ILE A 85 -1.00 -11.08 8.95
N GLN A 86 -0.96 -9.86 9.49
CA GLN A 86 -0.46 -8.68 8.77
C GLN A 86 1.03 -8.81 8.40
N LEU A 87 1.87 -9.29 9.32
CA LEU A 87 3.30 -9.46 9.08
C LEU A 87 3.60 -10.60 8.09
N ASP A 88 2.89 -11.73 8.19
CA ASP A 88 3.02 -12.83 7.24
C ASP A 88 2.59 -12.38 5.83
N ALA A 89 1.50 -11.62 5.73
CA ALA A 89 1.03 -11.04 4.48
C ALA A 89 2.04 -10.03 3.91
N LEU A 90 2.68 -9.22 4.74
CA LEU A 90 3.72 -8.27 4.33
C LEU A 90 4.96 -9.01 3.83
N ALA A 91 5.40 -10.07 4.52
CA ALA A 91 6.52 -10.91 4.10
C ALA A 91 6.26 -11.55 2.73
N LEU A 92 5.07 -12.10 2.52
CA LEU A 92 4.64 -12.62 1.22
C LEU A 92 4.66 -11.54 0.14
N ALA A 93 4.04 -10.39 0.41
CA ALA A 93 3.95 -9.29 -0.55
C ALA A 93 5.34 -8.78 -0.96
N VAL A 94 6.23 -8.57 0.00
CA VAL A 94 7.61 -8.13 -0.26
C VAL A 94 8.37 -9.19 -1.08
N GLY A 95 8.28 -10.47 -0.69
CA GLY A 95 8.95 -11.56 -1.41
C GLY A 95 8.50 -11.67 -2.86
N VAL A 96 7.20 -11.73 -3.11
CA VAL A 96 6.62 -11.80 -4.46
C VAL A 96 6.99 -10.57 -5.28
N THR A 97 6.94 -9.38 -4.68
CA THR A 97 7.28 -8.14 -5.38
C THR A 97 8.74 -8.10 -5.78
N ILE A 98 9.67 -8.48 -4.89
CA ILE A 98 11.11 -8.49 -5.19
C ILE A 98 11.43 -9.50 -6.31
N VAL A 99 10.94 -10.73 -6.21
CA VAL A 99 11.17 -11.77 -7.22
C VAL A 99 10.54 -11.38 -8.55
N GLY A 100 9.30 -10.90 -8.55
CA GLY A 100 8.60 -10.48 -9.75
C GLY A 100 9.25 -9.28 -10.43
N PHE A 101 9.57 -8.23 -9.66
CA PHE A 101 10.21 -7.01 -10.19
C PHE A 101 11.60 -7.29 -10.75
N SER A 102 12.44 -8.05 -10.04
CA SER A 102 13.78 -8.41 -10.51
C SER A 102 13.73 -9.27 -11.78
N SER A 103 12.82 -10.24 -11.83
CA SER A 103 12.65 -11.10 -13.01
C SER A 103 12.12 -10.32 -14.20
N TYR A 104 11.16 -9.41 -13.99
CA TYR A 104 10.66 -8.53 -15.04
C TYR A 104 11.77 -7.60 -15.56
N SER A 105 12.60 -7.06 -14.67
CA SER A 105 13.74 -6.20 -15.05
C SER A 105 14.72 -6.89 -16.02
N VAL A 106 14.98 -8.20 -15.83
CA VAL A 106 15.80 -8.97 -16.79
C VAL A 106 15.15 -9.01 -18.18
N LEU A 107 13.83 -9.22 -18.23
CA LEU A 107 13.08 -9.28 -19.49
C LEU A 107 12.93 -7.91 -20.18
N ASP A 108 12.81 -6.85 -19.39
CA ASP A 108 12.82 -5.45 -19.86
C ASP A 108 14.16 -5.10 -20.50
N ILE A 109 15.27 -5.36 -19.81
CA ILE A 109 16.64 -5.15 -20.35
C ILE A 109 16.87 -5.96 -21.64
N ALA A 110 16.30 -7.17 -21.72
CA ALA A 110 16.37 -8.01 -22.91
C ALA A 110 15.44 -7.57 -24.05
N ASN A 111 14.66 -6.48 -23.88
CA ASN A 111 13.63 -5.98 -24.80
C ASN A 111 12.54 -7.03 -25.13
N ILE A 112 12.29 -7.96 -24.20
CA ILE A 112 11.23 -8.98 -24.33
C ILE A 112 9.91 -8.44 -23.82
N LEU A 113 9.94 -7.65 -22.74
CA LEU A 113 8.77 -7.01 -22.15
C LEU A 113 8.85 -5.48 -22.26
N PRO A 114 7.71 -4.75 -22.18
CA PRO A 114 7.71 -3.29 -22.15
C PRO A 114 8.41 -2.73 -20.92
N ASP A 115 8.83 -1.46 -21.01
CA ASP A 115 9.48 -0.71 -19.94
C ASP A 115 8.85 -0.95 -18.56
N LEU A 116 9.71 -1.28 -17.61
CA LEU A 116 9.33 -1.50 -16.23
C LEU A 116 8.91 -0.19 -15.55
N LYS A 117 7.64 -0.12 -15.13
CA LYS A 117 7.06 1.05 -14.46
C LYS A 117 7.01 0.84 -12.96
N ALA A 118 7.29 1.90 -12.20
CA ALA A 118 7.14 1.89 -10.74
C ALA A 118 5.73 1.48 -10.27
N SER A 119 4.70 1.73 -11.09
CA SER A 119 3.33 1.30 -10.81
C SER A 119 3.17 -0.23 -10.71
N TYR A 120 3.94 -1.01 -11.47
CA TYR A 120 3.86 -2.48 -11.43
C TYR A 120 4.29 -3.02 -10.07
N LEU A 121 5.31 -2.40 -9.46
CA LEU A 121 5.78 -2.74 -8.12
C LEU A 121 4.70 -2.47 -7.07
N ILE A 122 4.11 -1.27 -7.08
CA ILE A 122 3.08 -0.86 -6.11
C ILE A 122 1.85 -1.77 -6.20
N VAL A 123 1.37 -2.05 -7.41
CA VAL A 123 0.19 -2.89 -7.63
C VAL A 123 0.45 -4.34 -7.18
N THR A 124 1.61 -4.90 -7.53
CA THR A 124 1.99 -6.26 -7.13
C THR A 124 2.06 -6.40 -5.61
N LEU A 125 2.68 -5.42 -4.94
CA LEU A 125 2.77 -5.39 -3.49
C LEU A 125 1.36 -5.31 -2.85
N ALA A 126 0.52 -4.39 -3.32
CA ALA A 126 -0.81 -4.16 -2.76
C ALA A 126 -1.74 -5.38 -2.92
N ILE A 127 -1.79 -5.97 -4.12
CA ILE A 127 -2.64 -7.13 -4.39
C ILE A 127 -2.16 -8.33 -3.57
N THR A 128 -0.85 -8.61 -3.57
CA THR A 128 -0.30 -9.76 -2.83
C THR A 128 -0.52 -9.61 -1.33
N TYR A 129 -0.34 -8.39 -0.80
CA TYR A 129 -0.62 -8.11 0.61
C TYR A 129 -2.09 -8.32 0.96
N MET A 130 -3.01 -7.84 0.11
CA MET A 130 -4.44 -8.03 0.30
C MET A 130 -4.84 -9.51 0.28
N VAL A 131 -4.32 -10.28 -0.68
CA VAL A 131 -4.52 -11.73 -0.74
C VAL A 131 -3.97 -12.42 0.50
N GLY A 132 -2.78 -12.00 0.97
CA GLY A 132 -2.16 -12.52 2.20
C GLY A 132 -3.03 -12.29 3.44
N ILE A 133 -3.56 -11.08 3.62
CA ILE A 133 -4.45 -10.76 4.75
C ILE A 133 -5.72 -11.60 4.68
N ILE A 134 -6.40 -11.64 3.53
CA ILE A 134 -7.65 -12.38 3.37
C ILE A 134 -7.43 -13.86 3.67
N SER A 135 -6.37 -14.44 3.10
CA SER A 135 -6.01 -15.85 3.31
C SER A 135 -5.69 -16.14 4.78
N GLY A 136 -4.94 -15.25 5.45
CA GLY A 136 -4.66 -15.38 6.88
C GLY A 136 -5.92 -15.32 7.73
N ARG A 137 -6.81 -14.36 7.48
CA ARG A 137 -8.07 -14.22 8.22
C ARG A 137 -9.03 -15.39 8.00
N VAL A 138 -9.07 -15.97 6.79
CA VAL A 138 -9.86 -17.18 6.51
C VAL A 138 -9.28 -18.40 7.23
N ARG A 139 -7.95 -18.49 7.35
CA ARG A 139 -7.27 -19.63 7.99
C ARG A 139 -7.38 -19.61 9.52
N TYR A 140 -7.29 -18.42 10.12
CA TYR A 140 -7.21 -18.26 11.59
C TYR A 140 -8.50 -17.74 12.23
N GLY A 141 -9.48 -17.30 11.42
CA GLY A 141 -10.74 -16.68 11.88
C GLY A 141 -11.92 -17.62 11.98
#